data_AF-A0A5E4X5P8-F1
#
_entry.id   AF-A0A5E4X5P8-F1
#
_cell.length_a   1.000
_cell.length_b   1.000
_cell.length_c   1.000
_cell.angle_alpha   90.00
_cell.angle_beta   90.00
_cell.angle_gamma   90.00
#
_symmetry.space_group_name_H-M   'P 1'
#
loop_
_entity.id
_entity.type
_entity.pdbx_description
1 polymer ?
#
loop_
_entity_poly.entity_id
_entity_poly.type
_entity_poly.pdbx_seq_one_letter_code
_entity_poly.pdbx_strand_id
1 'polypeptide(L)' 'METDKRNLGGRPGITVQDVQRACEALRKQGRTIGPTNIRLELGRGSYSTIIRALRNLGLSASSKHKGGE' A
#
# COMPACT_ATOMS: atom_id res chain seq x y z
N MET A 1 20.55 -6.18 -12.82
CA MET A 1 19.49 -6.33 -11.80
C MET A 1 19.36 -4.99 -11.11
N GLU A 2 18.17 -4.40 -11.16
CA GLU A 2 17.88 -3.01 -10.80
C GLU A 2 18.48 -2.57 -9.45
N THR A 3 19.07 -1.39 -9.50
CA THR A 3 19.73 -0.63 -8.44
C THR A 3 18.82 -0.43 -7.23
N ASP A 4 19.28 -0.79 -6.02
CA ASP A 4 18.67 -0.31 -4.79
C ASP A 4 19.68 0.44 -3.92
N LYS A 5 19.35 1.72 -3.71
CA LYS A 5 20.14 2.74 -3.04
C LYS A 5 20.20 2.47 -1.54
N ARG A 6 21.43 2.31 -1.06
CA ARG A 6 21.98 2.68 0.26
C ARG A 6 21.00 3.28 1.32
N ASN A 7 20.94 2.56 2.45
CA ASN A 7 21.14 3.01 3.86
C ASN A 7 19.94 3.36 4.79
N LEU A 8 20.04 2.77 6.00
CA LEU A 8 19.48 3.12 7.33
C LEU A 8 18.05 2.64 7.70
N GLY A 9 17.99 1.53 8.46
CA GLY A 9 16.82 1.15 9.27
C GLY A 9 15.92 0.08 8.64
N GLY A 10 16.20 -1.20 8.96
CA GLY A 10 15.34 -2.37 8.75
C GLY A 10 14.53 -2.40 7.45
N ARG A 11 15.04 -3.10 6.41
CA ARG A 11 14.36 -3.32 5.11
C ARG A 11 12.84 -3.37 5.32
N PRO A 12 12.08 -2.34 4.90
CA PRO A 12 10.64 -2.43 4.99
C PRO A 12 10.26 -3.57 4.05
N GLY A 13 9.69 -4.65 4.59
CA GLY A 13 9.31 -5.83 3.79
C GLY A 13 8.31 -5.54 2.68
N ILE A 14 7.86 -4.28 2.56
CA ILE A 14 7.00 -3.71 1.54
C ILE A 14 7.42 -2.27 1.24
N THR A 15 7.31 -1.85 -0.02
CA THR A 15 7.55 -0.46 -0.43
C THR A 15 6.23 0.28 -0.68
N VAL A 16 6.28 1.61 -0.86
CA VAL A 16 5.11 2.40 -1.28
C VAL A 16 4.59 1.93 -2.66
N GLN A 17 5.48 1.49 -3.55
CA GLN A 17 5.11 0.95 -4.86
C GLN A 17 4.36 -0.39 -4.76
N ASP A 18 4.77 -1.28 -3.84
CA ASP A 18 4.02 -2.50 -3.54
C ASP A 18 2.58 -2.15 -3.10
N VAL A 19 2.45 -1.20 -2.17
CA VAL A 19 1.14 -0.73 -1.66
C VAL A 19 0.30 -0.09 -2.77
N GLN A 20 0.91 0.66 -3.68
CA GLN A 20 0.22 1.24 -4.82
C GLN A 20 -0.32 0.17 -5.79
N ARG A 21 0.48 -0.86 -6.10
CA ARG A 21 0.04 -1.98 -6.95
C ARG A 21 -1.11 -2.77 -6.31
N ALA A 22 -1.01 -3.04 -5.01
CA ALA A 22 -2.09 -3.69 -4.26
C ALA A 22 -3.36 -2.82 -4.22
N CYS A 23 -3.22 -1.51 -4.04
CA CYS A 23 -4.33 -0.56 -4.12
C CYS A 23 -5.03 -0.63 -5.48
N GLU A 24 -4.28 -0.64 -6.58
CA GLU A 24 -4.84 -0.74 -7.93
C GLU A 24 -5.53 -2.09 -8.16
N ALA A 25 -4.93 -3.19 -7.69
CA ALA A 25 -5.52 -4.52 -7.76
C ALA A 25 -6.86 -4.59 -7.00
N LEU A 26 -6.91 -4.06 -5.77
CA LEU A 26 -8.16 -3.95 -5.00
C LEU A 26 -9.21 -3.10 -5.71
N ARG A 27 -8.80 -1.97 -6.31
CA ARG A 27 -9.70 -1.12 -7.09
C ARG A 27 -10.29 -1.87 -8.29
N LYS A 28 -9.46 -2.62 -9.03
CA LYS A 28 -9.87 -3.46 -10.16
C LYS A 28 -10.81 -4.60 -9.73
N GLN A 29 -10.61 -5.16 -8.54
CA GLN A 29 -11.49 -6.18 -7.96
C GLN A 29 -12.78 -5.59 -7.35
N GLY A 30 -12.94 -4.25 -7.31
CA GLY A 30 -14.07 -3.60 -6.65
C GLY A 30 -14.05 -3.73 -5.11
N ARG A 31 -12.89 -4.06 -4.52
CA ARG A 31 -12.71 -4.23 -3.08
C ARG A 31 -12.27 -2.93 -2.43
N THR A 32 -12.66 -2.72 -1.17
CA THR A 32 -12.28 -1.54 -0.41
C THR A 32 -10.77 -1.47 -0.22
N ILE A 33 -10.16 -0.36 -0.59
CA ILE A 33 -8.74 -0.08 -0.34
C ILE A 33 -8.59 0.22 1.15
N GLY A 34 -7.96 -0.71 1.88
CA GLY A 34 -7.71 -0.57 3.30
C GLY A 34 -6.46 -1.35 3.71
N PRO A 35 -5.85 -1.01 4.85
CA PRO A 35 -4.58 -1.61 5.25
C PRO A 35 -4.66 -3.13 5.42
N THR A 36 -5.80 -3.66 5.86
CA THR A 36 -6.05 -5.11 5.93
C THR A 36 -6.11 -5.76 4.55
N ASN A 37 -6.88 -5.20 3.61
CA ASN A 37 -7.01 -5.75 2.27
C ASN A 37 -5.71 -5.64 1.48
N ILE A 38 -4.97 -4.54 1.65
CA ILE A 38 -3.65 -4.39 1.07
C ILE A 38 -2.69 -5.43 1.63
N ARG A 39 -2.73 -5.70 2.94
CA ARG A 39 -1.92 -6.76 3.55
C ARG A 39 -2.30 -8.15 3.01
N LEU A 40 -3.58 -8.40 2.78
CA LEU A 40 -4.06 -9.66 2.18
C LEU A 40 -3.57 -9.82 0.74
N GLU A 41 -3.67 -8.77 -0.09
CA GLU A 41 -3.17 -8.79 -1.47
C GLU A 41 -1.65 -8.91 -1.53
N LEU A 42 -0.93 -8.22 -0.64
CA LEU A 42 0.53 -8.30 -0.59
C LEU A 42 1.04 -9.59 0.04
N GLY A 43 0.25 -10.24 0.90
CA GLY A 43 0.65 -11.40 1.71
C GLY A 43 1.78 -11.12 2.73
N ARG A 44 2.31 -9.89 2.77
CA ARG A 44 3.49 -9.49 3.55
C ARG A 44 3.41 -8.02 3.96
N GLY A 45 4.33 -7.64 4.85
CA GLY A 45 4.47 -6.27 5.33
C GLY A 45 3.76 -6.00 6.66
N SER A 46 4.37 -5.13 7.46
CA SER A 46 3.82 -4.69 8.73
C SER A 46 2.67 -3.71 8.51
N TYR A 47 1.63 -3.85 9.32
CA TYR A 47 0.44 -2.99 9.27
C TYR A 47 0.79 -1.49 9.39
N SER A 48 1.74 -1.16 10.26
CA SER A 48 2.27 0.21 10.44
C SER A 48 2.96 0.75 9.18
N THR A 49 3.70 -0.08 8.45
CA THR A 49 4.33 0.30 7.17
C THR A 49 3.28 0.54 6.09
N ILE A 50 2.23 -0.29 6.02
CA ILE A 50 1.11 -0.10 5.08
C ILE A 50 0.40 1.22 5.38
N ILE A 51 0.10 1.53 6.64
CA ILE A 51 -0.52 2.79 7.03
C ILE A 51 0.34 3.99 6.63
N ARG A 52 1.66 3.94 6.89
CA ARG A 52 2.58 5.01 6.47
C ARG A 52 2.58 5.19 4.96
N ALA A 53 2.63 4.09 4.19
CA ALA A 53 2.60 4.12 2.74
C ALA A 53 1.27 4.67 2.21
N LEU A 54 0.13 4.23 2.76
CA LEU A 54 -1.19 4.76 2.43
C LEU A 54 -1.30 6.25 2.72
N ARG A 55 -0.77 6.71 3.85
CA ARG A 55 -0.72 8.14 4.20
C ARG A 55 0.13 8.94 3.22
N ASN A 56 1.29 8.41 2.81
CA ASN A 56 2.13 9.02 1.77
C ASN A 56 1.43 9.09 0.41
N LEU A 57 0.54 8.14 0.12
CA LEU A 57 -0.27 8.13 -1.11
C LEU A 57 -1.52 9.02 -1.01
N GLY A 58 -1.77 9.70 0.13
CA GLY A 58 -2.98 10.47 0.36
C GLY A 58 -4.24 9.63 0.54
N LEU A 59 -4.10 8.30 0.55
CA LEU A 59 -5.16 7.32 0.76
C LEU A 59 -5.34 7.12 2.27
N SER A 60 -5.86 8.13 2.96
CA SER A 60 -6.17 7.99 4.38
C SER A 60 -7.19 6.86 4.56
N ALA A 61 -7.00 5.99 5.56
CA ALA A 61 -7.94 4.94 5.92
C ALA A 61 -9.38 5.45 6.23
N SER A 62 -9.57 6.77 6.28
CA SER A 62 -10.86 7.45 6.47
C SER A 62 -11.48 8.03 5.20
N SER A 63 -10.79 8.08 4.06
CA SER A 63 -11.32 8.71 2.85
C SER A 63 -11.89 7.66 1.91
N LYS A 64 -13.17 7.36 2.15
CA LYS A 64 -14.20 6.99 1.18
C LYS A 64 -13.84 7.48 -0.24
N HIS A 65 -13.18 6.64 -1.04
CA HIS A 65 -13.09 6.88 -2.48
C HIS A 65 -14.42 6.46 -3.11
N LYS A 66 -15.42 7.32 -2.94
CA LYS A 66 -16.56 7.40 -3.86
C LYS A 66 -16.06 8.25 -5.03
N GLY A 67 -15.68 7.60 -6.11
CA GLY A 67 -15.45 8.18 -7.42
C GLY A 67 -15.67 7.04 -8.42
N GLY A 68 -16.80 6.92 -9.13
CA GLY A 68 -17.82 7.94 -9.34
C GLY A 68 -17.35 8.98 -10.34
N GLU A 69 -17.03 8.52 -11.55
CA GLU A 69 -17.28 9.15 -12.86
C GLU A 69 -17.21 8.06 -13.93
#